data_AF-A0A7S3KQI0-F1
#
_entry.id   AF-A0A7S3KQI0-F1
#
_cell.length_a   1.000
_cell.length_b   1.000
_cell.length_c   1.000
_cell.angle_alpha   90.00
_cell.angle_beta   90.00
_cell.angle_gamma   90.00
#
_symmetry.space_group_name_H-M   'P 1'
#
loop_
_entity.id
_entity.type
_entity.pdbx_description
1 polymer ?
#
loop_
_entity_poly.entity_id
_entity_poly.type
_entity_poly.pdbx_seq_one_letter_code
_entity_poly.pdbx_strand_id
1 'polypeptide(L)'
;ENSDALPFYEQAGKASPEKISALVKLHRLSAFQLANDEKITEAIEELEKARKLDPKNIYILNRLGEMHMSIETPDFNIAKELISKSIKLCPSSSESYISLGRIYRK
;
A
#
# COMPACT_ATOMS: atom_id res chain seq x y z
N GLU A 1 -3.30 -8.05 -16.08
CA GLU A 1 -3.34 -9.49 -15.78
C GLU A 1 -2.36 -9.84 -14.65
N ASN A 2 -2.62 -9.41 -13.42
CA ASN A 2 -1.71 -9.61 -12.26
C ASN A 2 -2.42 -10.28 -11.07
N SER A 3 -3.65 -10.76 -11.28
CA SER A 3 -4.52 -11.39 -10.28
C SER A 3 -4.08 -12.81 -9.89
N ASP A 4 -3.21 -13.45 -10.68
CA ASP A 4 -2.81 -14.84 -10.48
C ASP A 4 -1.59 -15.03 -9.56
N ALA A 5 -0.93 -13.94 -9.15
CA ALA A 5 0.25 -14.03 -8.27
C ALA A 5 -0.10 -14.22 -6.79
N LEU A 6 -1.32 -13.84 -6.37
CA LEU A 6 -1.82 -14.00 -5.00
C LEU A 6 -1.66 -15.42 -4.44
N PRO A 7 -2.12 -16.49 -5.12
CA PRO A 7 -2.01 -17.85 -4.59
C PRO A 7 -0.54 -18.32 -4.42
N PHE A 8 0.37 -17.87 -5.29
CA PHE A 8 1.79 -18.20 -5.18
C PHE A 8 2.45 -17.52 -3.98
N TYR A 9 2.09 -16.26 -3.69
CA TYR A 9 2.58 -15.55 -2.50
C TYR A 9 1.98 -16.10 -1.21
N GLU A 10 0.71 -16.53 -1.21
CA GLU A 10 0.11 -17.23 -0.06
C GLU A 10 0.85 -18.54 0.24
N GLN A 11 1.21 -19.32 -0.79
CA GLN A 11 1.97 -20.56 -0.62
C GLN A 11 3.41 -20.29 -0.15
N ALA A 12 4.06 -19.26 -0.68
CA ALA A 12 5.37 -18.81 -0.19
C ALA A 12 5.30 -18.32 1.26
N GLY A 13 4.20 -17.64 1.64
CA GLY A 13 3.90 -17.19 3.00
C GLY A 13 3.88 -18.34 4.00
N LYS A 14 3.32 -19.49 3.61
CA LYS A 14 3.30 -20.70 4.42
C LYS A 14 4.67 -21.37 4.54
N ALA A 15 5.51 -21.26 3.51
CA ALA A 15 6.83 -21.89 3.50
C ALA A 15 7.89 -21.11 4.29
N SER A 16 7.83 -19.78 4.33
CA SER A 16 8.76 -18.94 5.10
C SER A 16 8.16 -17.57 5.43
N PRO A 17 7.27 -17.50 6.45
CA PRO A 17 6.62 -16.26 6.87
C PRO A 17 7.63 -15.14 7.21
N GLU A 18 8.75 -15.51 7.82
CA GLU A 18 9.79 -14.57 8.24
C GLU A 18 10.47 -13.88 7.04
N LYS A 19 10.75 -14.64 5.98
CA LYS A 19 11.38 -14.12 4.76
C LYS A 19 10.48 -13.12 4.04
N ILE A 20 9.18 -13.42 3.96
CA ILE A 20 8.20 -12.52 3.34
C ILE A 20 7.99 -11.27 4.19
N SER A 21 7.88 -11.41 5.52
CA SER A 21 7.78 -10.25 6.40
C SER A 21 9.01 -9.34 6.29
N ALA A 22 10.21 -9.92 6.20
CA ALA A 22 11.44 -9.15 5.97
C ALA A 22 11.42 -8.42 4.61
N LEU A 23 10.96 -9.08 3.55
CA LEU A 23 10.86 -8.50 2.22
C LEU A 23 9.82 -7.37 2.15
N VAL A 24 8.66 -7.55 2.78
CA VAL A 24 7.63 -6.50 2.91
C VAL A 24 8.18 -5.29 3.65
N LYS A 25 8.93 -5.50 4.74
CA LYS A 25 9.59 -4.41 5.48
C LYS A 25 10.61 -3.69 4.60
N LEU A 26 11.40 -4.41 3.81
CA LEU A 26 12.38 -3.82 2.89
C LEU A 26 11.69 -2.90 1.86
N HIS A 27 10.65 -3.39 1.17
CA HIS A 27 9.91 -2.60 0.20
C HIS A 27 9.24 -1.37 0.83
N ARG A 28 8.69 -1.50 2.05
CA ARG A 28 8.12 -0.36 2.79
C ARG A 28 9.16 0.71 3.13
N LEU A 29 10.35 0.30 3.56
CA LEU A 29 11.44 1.23 3.87
C LEU A 29 11.97 1.90 2.60
N SER A 30 12.13 1.13 1.53
CA SER A 30 12.51 1.65 0.20
C SER A 30 11.51 2.71 -0.28
N ALA A 31 10.22 2.39 -0.23
CA ALA A 31 9.17 3.34 -0.59
C ALA A 31 9.16 4.60 0.27
N PHE A 32 9.41 4.46 1.57
CA PHE A 32 9.50 5.61 2.48
C PHE A 32 10.69 6.52 2.11
N GLN A 33 11.84 5.94 1.80
CA GLN A 33 13.01 6.70 1.35
C GLN A 33 12.72 7.42 0.03
N LEU A 34 12.17 6.70 -0.95
CA LEU A 34 11.81 7.26 -2.26
C LEU A 34 10.79 8.39 -2.14
N ALA A 35 9.80 8.26 -1.24
CA ALA A 35 8.82 9.31 -0.99
C ALA A 35 9.47 10.58 -0.39
N ASN A 36 10.46 10.44 0.49
CA ASN A 36 11.22 11.57 1.03
C ASN A 36 12.11 12.23 -0.02
N ASP A 37 12.59 11.45 -0.99
CA ASP A 37 13.36 11.94 -2.13
C ASP A 37 12.47 12.51 -3.26
N GLU A 38 11.17 12.74 -2.98
CA GLU A 38 10.14 13.22 -3.91
C GLU A 38 9.87 12.30 -5.13
N LYS A 39 10.41 11.09 -5.10
CA LYS A 39 10.24 10.05 -6.14
C LYS A 39 8.96 9.26 -5.90
N ILE A 40 7.82 9.94 -5.97
CA ILE A 40 6.51 9.37 -5.63
C ILE A 40 6.15 8.15 -6.51
N THR A 41 6.45 8.17 -7.80
CA THR A 41 6.17 7.06 -8.72
C THR A 41 6.95 5.80 -8.33
N GLU A 42 8.25 5.93 -8.06
CA GLU A 42 9.09 4.81 -7.62
C GLU A 42 8.61 4.28 -6.24
N ALA A 43 8.20 5.18 -5.34
CA ALA A 43 7.63 4.79 -4.05
C ALA A 43 6.34 3.97 -4.19
N ILE A 44 5.47 4.33 -5.13
CA ILE A 44 4.25 3.57 -5.45
C ILE A 44 4.62 2.17 -5.95
N GLU A 45 5.60 2.05 -6.85
CA GLU A 45 6.04 0.75 -7.36
C GLU A 45 6.55 -0.18 -6.25
N GLU A 46 7.35 0.34 -5.31
CA GLU A 46 7.83 -0.42 -4.17
C GLU A 46 6.69 -0.84 -3.23
N LEU A 47 5.74 0.05 -2.95
CA LEU A 47 4.56 -0.30 -2.15
C LEU A 47 3.65 -1.31 -2.87
N GLU A 48 3.56 -1.28 -4.20
CA GLU A 48 2.82 -2.26 -4.99
C GLU A 48 3.46 -3.65 -4.89
N LYS A 49 4.79 -3.74 -4.94
CA LYS A 49 5.52 -4.99 -4.65
C LYS A 49 5.22 -5.49 -3.23
N ALA A 50 5.24 -4.58 -2.26
CA ALA A 50 4.89 -4.90 -0.87
C ALA A 50 3.43 -5.39 -0.74
N ARG A 51 2.49 -4.77 -1.46
CA ARG A 51 1.07 -5.14 -1.48
C ARG A 51 0.84 -6.52 -2.10
N LYS A 52 1.61 -6.91 -3.12
CA LYS A 52 1.52 -8.26 -3.70
C LYS A 52 1.89 -9.34 -2.69
N LEU A 53 2.85 -9.04 -1.81
CA LEU A 53 3.33 -9.96 -0.76
C LEU A 53 2.38 -9.99 0.45
N ASP A 54 1.82 -8.85 0.83
CA ASP A 54 0.85 -8.72 1.93
C ASP A 54 -0.32 -7.81 1.54
N PRO A 55 -1.33 -8.35 0.83
CA PRO A 55 -2.44 -7.55 0.28
C PRO A 55 -3.40 -7.03 1.35
N LYS A 56 -3.33 -7.56 2.59
CA LYS A 56 -4.19 -7.17 3.71
C LYS A 56 -3.48 -6.23 4.68
N ASN A 57 -2.28 -5.76 4.34
CA ASN A 57 -1.54 -4.83 5.18
C ASN A 57 -2.15 -3.42 5.13
N ILE A 58 -2.84 -3.03 6.20
CA ILE A 58 -3.49 -1.71 6.29
C ILE A 58 -2.52 -0.55 6.13
N TYR A 59 -1.26 -0.71 6.58
CA TYR A 59 -0.24 0.33 6.43
C TYR A 59 0.12 0.53 4.96
N ILE A 60 0.30 -0.56 4.20
CA ILE A 60 0.64 -0.49 2.78
C ILE A 60 -0.52 0.14 1.99
N LEU A 61 -1.76 -0.26 2.29
CA LEU A 61 -2.95 0.31 1.67
C LEU A 61 -3.09 1.82 1.96
N ASN A 62 -2.85 2.23 3.21
CA ASN A 62 -2.88 3.64 3.58
C ASN A 62 -1.79 4.43 2.84
N ARG A 63 -0.55 3.94 2.86
CA ARG A 63 0.58 4.62 2.20
C ARG A 63 0.39 4.70 0.70
N LEU A 64 -0.07 3.64 0.02
CA LEU A 64 -0.39 3.70 -1.40
C LEU A 64 -1.46 4.75 -1.69
N GLY A 65 -2.54 4.77 -0.90
CA GLY A 65 -3.59 5.77 -1.06
C GLY A 65 -3.07 7.20 -0.91
N GLU A 66 -2.17 7.43 0.05
CA GLU A 66 -1.49 8.73 0.22
C GLU A 66 -0.58 9.08 -0.96
N MET A 67 0.24 8.14 -1.44
CA MET A 67 1.11 8.40 -2.58
C MET A 67 0.31 8.71 -3.86
N HIS A 68 -0.82 8.04 -4.09
CA HIS A 68 -1.72 8.35 -5.20
C HIS A 68 -2.41 9.72 -5.08
N MET A 69 -2.51 10.30 -3.87
CA MET A 69 -2.94 11.69 -3.69
C MET A 69 -1.80 12.70 -3.92
N SER A 70 -0.55 12.28 -3.78
CA SER A 70 0.65 13.13 -3.78
C SER A 70 1.43 13.12 -5.09
N ILE A 71 1.13 12.21 -6.02
CA ILE A 71 1.75 12.19 -7.35
C ILE A 71 1.31 13.42 -8.17
N GLU A 72 2.11 13.79 -9.19
CA GLU A 72 1.88 14.96 -10.05
C GLU A 72 0.47 15.04 -10.64
N THR A 73 -0.11 13.88 -10.98
CA THR A 73 -1.49 13.73 -11.44
C THR A 73 -2.27 12.84 -10.46
N PRO A 74 -2.82 13.40 -9.37
CA PRO A 74 -3.46 12.61 -8.33
C PRO A 74 -4.64 11.77 -8.85
N ASP A 75 -4.64 10.48 -8.52
CA ASP A 75 -5.76 9.61 -8.78
C ASP A 75 -6.55 9.36 -7.48
N PHE A 76 -7.51 10.25 -7.23
CA PHE A 76 -8.37 10.16 -6.05
C PHE A 76 -9.29 8.93 -6.06
N ASN A 77 -9.58 8.34 -7.22
CA ASN A 77 -10.39 7.14 -7.31
C ASN A 77 -9.62 5.93 -6.78
N ILE A 78 -8.38 5.75 -7.24
CA ILE A 78 -7.48 4.71 -6.74
C ILE A 78 -7.21 4.93 -5.25
N ALA A 79 -6.90 6.16 -4.84
CA ALA A 79 -6.67 6.48 -3.44
C ALA A 79 -7.88 6.10 -2.57
N LYS A 80 -9.08 6.48 -3.00
CA LYS A 80 -10.32 6.16 -2.28
C LYS A 80 -10.55 4.66 -2.18
N GLU A 81 -10.31 3.91 -3.24
CA GLU A 81 -10.46 2.45 -3.24
C GLU A 81 -9.53 1.80 -2.21
N LEU A 82 -8.26 2.20 -2.21
CA LEU A 82 -7.24 1.66 -1.31
C LEU A 82 -7.52 1.99 0.15
N ILE A 83 -7.86 3.25 0.44
CA ILE A 83 -8.24 3.67 1.80
C ILE A 83 -9.53 2.96 2.25
N SER A 84 -10.50 2.80 1.35
CA SER A 84 -11.74 2.06 1.67
C SER A 84 -11.46 0.59 1.99
N LYS A 85 -10.54 -0.07 1.26
CA LYS A 85 -10.07 -1.42 1.58
C LYS A 85 -9.39 -1.46 2.96
N SER A 86 -8.58 -0.47 3.28
CA SER A 86 -7.92 -0.35 4.58
C SER A 86 -8.95 -0.23 5.73
N ILE A 87 -9.98 0.62 5.57
CA ILE A 87 -11.08 0.76 6.55
C ILE A 87 -11.85 -0.54 6.71
N LYS A 88 -12.13 -1.26 5.61
CA LYS A 88 -12.82 -2.57 5.68
C LYS A 88 -12.01 -3.60 6.46
N LEU A 89 -10.68 -3.57 6.36
CA LEU A 89 -9.78 -4.49 7.06
C LEU A 89 -9.57 -4.08 8.53
N CYS A 90 -9.47 -2.78 8.81
CA CYS A 90 -9.35 -2.24 10.16
C CYS A 90 -10.29 -1.04 10.36
N PRO A 91 -11.55 -1.29 10.77
CA PRO A 91 -12.55 -0.24 10.96
C PRO A 91 -12.23 0.76 12.06
N SER A 92 -11.24 0.49 12.92
CA SER A 92 -10.77 1.38 13.99
C SER A 92 -9.56 2.23 13.60
N SER A 93 -9.10 2.14 12.35
CA SER A 93 -7.92 2.87 11.86
C SER A 93 -8.21 4.36 11.69
N SER A 94 -7.81 5.18 12.67
CA SER A 94 -7.94 6.64 12.60
C SER A 94 -7.21 7.24 11.40
N GLU A 95 -6.02 6.73 11.08
CA GLU A 95 -5.23 7.16 9.91
C GLU A 95 -6.02 6.98 8.60
N SER A 96 -6.72 5.85 8.44
CA SER A 96 -7.50 5.60 7.23
C SER A 96 -8.67 6.56 7.08
N TYR A 97 -9.37 6.92 8.16
CA TYR A 97 -10.42 7.94 8.10
C TYR A 97 -9.87 9.35 7.86
N ILE A 98 -8.70 9.67 8.42
CA ILE A 98 -8.01 10.95 8.13
C ILE A 98 -7.69 11.03 6.64
N SER A 99 -7.13 9.97 6.06
CA SER A 99 -6.81 9.92 4.63
C SER A 99 -8.07 10.00 3.76
N LEU A 100 -9.16 9.33 4.15
CA LEU A 100 -10.43 9.46 3.45
C LEU A 100 -11.01 10.89 3.52
N GLY A 101 -10.91 11.55 4.68
CA GLY A 101 -11.31 12.94 4.84
C GLY A 101 -10.48 13.90 3.97
N ARG A 102 -9.18 13.63 3.82
CA ARG A 102 -8.30 14.39 2.91
C ARG A 102 -8.73 14.23 1.45
N ILE A 103 -9.13 13.02 1.04
CA ILE A 103 -9.65 12.74 -0.32
C ILE A 103 -10.91 13.57 -0.59
N TYR A 104 -11.88 13.57 0.32
CA TYR A 104 -13.15 14.29 0.11
C TYR A 104 -13.04 15.82 0.19
N ARG A 105 -11.92 16.36 0.69
CA ARG A 105 -11.70 17.81 0.79
C ARG A 105 -11.11 18.42 -0.49
N LYS A 106 -10.63 17.59 -1.41
CA LYS A 106 -10.08 18.02 -2.70
C LYS A 106 -11.15 18.04 -3.77
#